data_AF-A0A4P7CPY4-F1
#
_entry.id   AF-A0A4P7CPY4-F1
#
_cell.length_a   1.000
_cell.length_b   1.000
_cell.length_c   1.000
_cell.angle_alpha   90.00
_cell.angle_beta   90.00
_cell.angle_gamma   90.00
#
_symmetry.space_group_name_H-M   'P 1'
#
loop_
_entity.id
_entity.type
_entity.pdbx_description
1 polymer ?
#
loop_
_entity_poly.entity_id
_entity_poly.type
_entity_poly.pdbx_seq_one_letter_code
_entity_poly.pdbx_strand_id
1 'polypeptide(L)'
;MIKFFKRGESEQSDQDTFAEIEIAEKRLEGELTDATARNARAVDEANRCRSRLSDIHPAVLRDALLEEQEAAAAFSTVQSRYESEMAELRGRREKIRAREEEAAIAARMAAYEQARAAYIAQCQALVEPALKLRKLASAAGIVLPSRTPPYQVDLLFDTLSEPHVAGTFLEIWRMDRP
;
A
#
# COMPACT_ATOMS: atom_id res chain seq x y z
N MET A 1 -23.66 -8.44 -18.17
CA MET A 1 -23.65 -9.30 -16.96
C MET A 1 -22.26 -9.21 -16.36
N ILE A 2 -22.06 -8.29 -15.41
CA ILE A 2 -20.74 -7.93 -14.86
C ILE A 2 -20.44 -8.86 -13.68
N LYS A 3 -19.33 -9.58 -13.74
CA LYS A 3 -18.83 -10.48 -12.67
C LYS A 3 -18.26 -9.62 -11.53
N PHE A 4 -19.04 -9.44 -10.46
CA PHE A 4 -18.66 -8.71 -9.24
C PHE A 4 -18.13 -9.62 -8.10
N PHE A 5 -17.51 -10.76 -8.40
CA PHE A 5 -17.33 -11.83 -7.41
C PHE A 5 -15.89 -12.21 -7.03
N LYS A 6 -14.87 -11.40 -7.32
CA LYS A 6 -13.47 -11.76 -6.98
C LYS A 6 -12.76 -10.87 -5.96
N ARG A 7 -13.39 -9.77 -5.52
CA ARG A 7 -12.72 -8.83 -4.60
C ARG A 7 -12.85 -9.23 -3.13
N GLY A 8 -13.96 -9.85 -2.74
CA GLY A 8 -14.21 -10.30 -1.37
C GLY A 8 -13.36 -11.50 -0.93
N GLU A 9 -13.09 -12.45 -1.84
CA GLU A 9 -12.29 -13.64 -1.50
C GLU A 9 -10.81 -13.32 -1.29
N SER A 10 -10.23 -12.37 -2.04
CA SER A 10 -8.83 -11.98 -1.87
C SER A 10 -8.61 -11.11 -0.63
N GLU A 11 -9.50 -10.13 -0.38
CA GLU A 11 -9.40 -9.25 0.80
C GLU A 11 -9.60 -10.03 2.10
N GLN A 12 -10.50 -11.03 2.10
CA GLN A 12 -10.71 -11.90 3.27
C GLN A 12 -9.54 -12.90 3.44
N SER A 13 -8.99 -13.43 2.34
CA SER A 13 -7.78 -14.27 2.37
C SER A 13 -6.56 -13.51 2.91
N ASP A 14 -6.37 -12.24 2.54
CA ASP A 14 -5.23 -11.44 3.01
C ASP A 14 -5.40 -11.03 4.49
N GLN A 15 -6.62 -10.73 4.94
CA GLN A 15 -6.93 -10.49 6.36
C GLN A 15 -6.69 -11.73 7.24
N ASP A 16 -7.13 -12.91 6.78
CA ASP A 16 -6.87 -14.17 7.46
C ASP A 16 -5.35 -14.45 7.53
N THR A 17 -4.62 -14.13 6.46
CA THR A 17 -3.16 -14.25 6.42
C THR A 17 -2.47 -13.29 7.41
N PHE A 18 -2.96 -12.06 7.57
CA PHE A 18 -2.40 -11.13 8.55
C PHE A 18 -2.64 -11.59 9.99
N ALA A 19 -3.81 -12.15 10.28
CA ALA A 19 -4.12 -12.71 11.60
C ALA A 19 -3.22 -13.91 11.92
N GLU A 20 -3.00 -14.80 10.95
CA GLU A 20 -2.07 -15.93 11.09
C GLU A 20 -0.63 -15.46 11.35
N ILE A 21 -0.17 -14.43 10.64
CA ILE A 21 1.15 -13.83 10.86
C ILE A 21 1.24 -13.25 12.28
N GLU A 22 0.24 -12.53 12.75
CA GLU A 22 0.24 -11.94 14.10
C GLU A 22 0.26 -13.03 15.20
N ILE A 23 -0.48 -14.12 15.01
CA ILE A 23 -0.45 -15.27 15.93
C ILE A 23 0.94 -15.90 15.94
N ALA A 24 1.57 -16.07 14.77
CA ALA A 24 2.92 -16.62 14.66
C ALA A 24 3.97 -15.72 15.32
N GLU A 25 3.89 -14.39 15.13
CA GLU A 25 4.76 -13.40 15.80
C GLU A 25 4.66 -13.51 17.32
N LYS A 26 3.43 -13.50 17.87
CA LYS A 26 3.20 -13.64 19.32
C LYS A 26 3.75 -14.96 19.87
N ARG A 27 3.60 -16.05 19.12
CA ARG A 27 4.15 -17.35 19.51
C ARG A 27 5.68 -17.28 19.59
N LEU A 28 6.33 -16.72 18.58
CA LEU A 28 7.78 -16.57 18.54
C LEU A 28 8.33 -15.67 19.65
N GLU A 29 7.66 -14.55 19.93
CA GLU A 29 7.98 -13.67 21.05
C GLU A 29 7.85 -14.39 22.40
N GLY A 30 6.80 -15.19 22.57
CA GLY A 30 6.60 -16.04 23.75
C GLY A 30 7.74 -17.06 23.93
N GLU A 31 8.10 -17.78 22.86
CA GLU A 31 9.19 -18.76 22.90
C GLU A 31 10.54 -18.12 23.25
N LEU A 32 10.84 -16.95 22.69
CA LEU A 32 12.06 -16.20 23.00
C LEU A 32 12.06 -15.72 24.47
N THR A 33 10.92 -15.24 24.96
CA THR A 33 10.77 -14.78 26.35
C THR A 33 11.00 -15.94 27.33
N ASP A 34 10.42 -17.10 27.05
CA ASP A 34 10.60 -18.31 27.87
C ASP A 34 12.05 -18.78 27.88
N ALA A 35 12.71 -18.81 26.71
CA ALA A 35 14.11 -19.18 26.59
C ALA A 35 15.03 -18.21 27.34
N THR A 36 14.75 -16.90 27.24
CA THR A 36 15.48 -15.84 27.96
C THR A 36 15.35 -16.03 29.47
N ALA A 37 14.13 -16.27 29.96
CA ALA A 37 13.87 -16.48 31.38
C ALA A 37 14.49 -17.78 31.93
N ARG A 38 14.60 -18.83 31.11
CA ARG A 38 15.29 -20.07 31.51
C ARG A 38 16.80 -19.87 31.57
N ASN A 39 17.39 -19.23 30.57
CA ASN A 39 18.82 -18.92 30.55
C ASN A 39 19.22 -18.05 31.74
N ALA A 40 18.47 -16.98 32.02
CA ALA A 40 18.72 -16.13 33.18
C ALA A 40 18.70 -16.90 34.51
N ARG A 41 17.70 -17.78 34.70
CA ARG A 41 17.60 -18.62 35.91
C ARG A 41 18.79 -19.57 36.06
N ALA A 42 19.22 -20.23 34.98
CA ALA A 42 20.35 -21.15 35.00
C ALA A 42 21.67 -20.42 35.32
N VAL A 43 21.88 -19.23 34.74
CA VAL A 43 23.03 -18.36 35.04
C VAL A 43 23.03 -17.92 36.51
N ASP A 44 21.88 -17.50 37.04
CA ASP A 44 21.77 -17.08 38.44
C ASP A 44 22.06 -18.23 39.41
N GLU A 45 21.58 -19.43 39.13
CA GLU A 45 21.83 -20.61 39.97
C GLU A 45 23.29 -21.07 39.91
N ALA A 46 23.91 -21.06 38.72
CA ALA A 46 25.34 -21.33 38.57
C ALA A 46 26.19 -20.31 39.34
N ASN A 47 25.85 -19.02 39.26
CA ASN A 47 26.54 -17.95 39.99
C ASN A 47 26.34 -18.08 41.51
N ARG A 48 25.15 -18.44 41.96
CA ARG A 48 24.89 -18.76 43.36
C ARG A 48 25.80 -19.89 43.83
N CYS A 49 25.90 -20.97 43.05
CA CYS A 49 26.77 -22.10 43.37
C CYS A 49 28.26 -21.71 43.42
N ARG A 50 28.73 -20.91 42.46
CA ARG A 50 30.11 -20.37 42.43
C ARG A 50 30.42 -19.46 43.62
N SER A 51 29.44 -18.73 44.15
CA SER A 51 29.66 -17.82 45.28
C SER A 51 29.75 -18.53 46.65
N ARG A 52 29.32 -19.80 46.74
CA ARG A 52 29.25 -20.58 47.98
C ARG A 52 29.99 -21.91 47.88
N LEU A 53 31.20 -21.89 47.33
CA LEU A 53 32.00 -23.09 47.04
C LEU A 53 32.33 -23.94 48.27
N SER A 54 32.43 -23.33 49.46
CA SER A 54 32.71 -24.06 50.71
C SER A 54 31.50 -24.84 51.25
N ASP A 55 30.29 -24.43 50.87
CA ASP A 55 29.05 -24.86 51.52
C ASP A 55 28.19 -25.75 50.60
N ILE A 56 28.59 -25.90 49.33
CA ILE A 56 27.84 -26.60 48.30
C ILE A 56 28.59 -27.86 47.88
N HIS A 57 27.83 -28.96 47.74
CA HIS A 57 28.39 -30.22 47.29
C HIS A 57 28.90 -30.10 45.83
N PRO A 58 30.09 -30.60 45.48
CA PRO A 58 30.67 -30.47 44.13
C PRO A 58 29.77 -30.98 43.00
N ALA A 59 28.97 -32.02 43.25
CA ALA A 59 28.00 -32.52 42.27
C ALA A 59 26.92 -31.48 41.93
N VAL A 60 26.43 -30.71 42.91
CA VAL A 60 25.42 -29.67 42.70
C VAL A 60 25.98 -28.53 41.85
N LEU A 61 27.23 -28.13 42.12
CA LEU A 61 27.91 -27.14 41.30
C LEU A 61 28.08 -27.63 39.85
N ARG A 62 28.49 -28.89 39.66
CA ARG A 62 28.63 -29.47 38.33
C ARG A 62 27.30 -29.45 37.57
N ASP A 63 26.22 -29.89 38.21
CA ASP A 63 24.92 -29.97 37.57
C ASP A 63 24.39 -28.58 37.20
N ALA A 64 24.57 -27.57 38.07
CA ALA A 64 24.22 -26.17 37.77
C ALA A 64 25.03 -25.58 36.59
N LEU A 65 26.32 -25.93 36.48
CA LEU A 65 27.16 -25.50 35.35
C LEU A 65 26.76 -26.18 34.03
N LEU A 66 26.32 -27.44 34.08
CA LEU A 66 25.79 -28.14 32.91
C LEU A 66 24.46 -27.52 32.46
N GLU A 67 23.56 -27.22 33.40
CA GLU A 67 22.29 -26.55 33.11
C GLU A 67 22.49 -25.15 32.51
N GLU A 68 23.46 -24.37 33.00
CA GLU A 68 23.86 -23.08 32.41
C GLU A 68 24.29 -23.23 30.94
N GLN A 69 25.11 -24.24 30.63
CA GLN A 69 25.56 -24.50 29.26
C GLN A 69 24.43 -24.95 28.35
N GLU A 70 23.59 -25.87 28.81
CA GLU A 70 22.44 -26.38 28.06
C GLU A 70 21.42 -25.26 27.80
N ALA A 71 21.14 -24.42 28.81
CA ALA A 71 20.23 -23.29 28.69
C ALA A 71 20.77 -22.21 27.74
N ALA A 72 22.08 -21.94 27.75
CA ALA A 72 22.72 -21.01 26.82
C ALA A 72 22.65 -21.52 25.36
N ALA A 73 22.91 -22.81 25.13
CA ALA A 73 22.80 -23.42 23.81
C ALA A 73 21.35 -23.42 23.28
N ALA A 74 20.39 -23.75 24.15
CA ALA A 74 18.97 -23.68 23.82
C ALA A 74 18.53 -22.24 23.50
N PHE A 75 18.96 -21.25 24.29
CA PHE A 75 18.69 -19.83 24.05
C PHE A 75 19.24 -19.38 22.69
N SER A 76 20.50 -19.69 22.38
CA SER A 76 21.09 -19.33 21.08
C SER A 76 20.32 -19.93 19.89
N THR A 77 19.84 -21.17 20.04
CA THR A 77 19.05 -21.84 19.00
C THR A 77 17.70 -21.16 18.80
N VAL A 78 17.00 -20.85 19.90
CA VAL A 78 15.71 -20.15 19.85
C VAL A 78 15.88 -18.73 19.30
N GLN A 79 16.95 -18.03 19.69
CA GLN A 79 17.23 -16.69 19.19
C GLN A 79 17.47 -16.67 17.67
N SER A 80 18.30 -17.58 17.16
CA SER A 80 18.56 -17.69 15.72
C SER A 80 17.27 -17.97 14.93
N ARG A 81 16.46 -18.90 15.44
CA ARG A 81 15.17 -19.24 14.85
C ARG A 81 14.19 -18.05 14.89
N TYR A 82 14.14 -17.34 16.01
CA TYR A 82 13.31 -16.13 16.14
C TYR A 82 13.71 -15.09 15.10
N GLU A 83 15.01 -14.79 14.97
CA GLU A 83 15.50 -13.80 14.01
C GLU A 83 15.17 -14.19 12.56
N SER A 84 15.38 -15.46 12.19
CA SER A 84 15.08 -15.95 10.85
C SER A 84 13.57 -15.94 10.55
N GLU A 85 12.75 -16.50 11.45
CA GLU A 85 11.30 -16.61 11.21
C GLU A 85 10.63 -15.24 11.25
N MET A 86 11.04 -14.33 12.13
CA MET A 86 10.54 -12.95 12.16
C MET A 86 10.89 -12.18 10.88
N ALA A 87 12.08 -12.38 10.32
CA ALA A 87 12.45 -11.78 9.05
C ALA A 87 11.55 -12.29 7.90
N GLU A 88 11.26 -13.59 7.87
CA GLU A 88 10.33 -14.16 6.89
C GLU A 88 8.91 -13.60 7.03
N LEU A 89 8.38 -13.52 8.26
CA LEU A 89 7.05 -12.99 8.53
C LEU A 89 6.92 -11.51 8.13
N ARG A 90 7.94 -10.70 8.44
CA ARG A 90 8.01 -9.29 7.99
C ARG A 90 8.02 -9.19 6.47
N GLY A 91 8.85 -10.00 5.79
CA GLY A 91 8.89 -10.04 4.34
C GLY A 91 7.56 -10.46 3.70
N ARG A 92 6.80 -11.35 4.33
CA ARG A 92 5.44 -11.71 3.88
C ARG A 92 4.46 -10.54 4.05
N ARG A 93 4.47 -9.84 5.19
CA ARG A 93 3.62 -8.65 5.42
C ARG A 93 3.90 -7.54 4.41
N GLU A 94 5.17 -7.27 4.12
CA GLU A 94 5.57 -6.26 3.14
C GLU A 94 5.06 -6.62 1.73
N LYS A 95 5.16 -7.88 1.33
CA LYS A 95 4.63 -8.35 0.04
C LYS A 95 3.13 -8.19 -0.09
N ILE A 96 2.37 -8.45 0.98
CA ILE A 96 0.91 -8.26 0.97
C ILE A 96 0.59 -6.77 0.83
N ARG A 97 1.22 -5.91 1.64
CA ARG A 97 1.04 -4.45 1.56
C ARG A 97 1.38 -3.88 0.20
N ALA A 98 2.49 -4.34 -0.41
CA ALA A 98 2.88 -3.90 -1.74
C ALA A 98 1.82 -4.25 -2.80
N ARG A 99 1.23 -5.45 -2.74
CA ARG A 99 0.15 -5.87 -3.63
C ARG A 99 -1.12 -5.03 -3.43
N GLU A 100 -1.49 -4.75 -2.19
CA GLU A 100 -2.64 -3.89 -1.86
C GLU A 100 -2.43 -2.46 -2.40
N GLU A 101 -1.23 -1.91 -2.26
CA GLU A 101 -0.89 -0.58 -2.75
C GLU A 101 -0.91 -0.52 -4.29
N GLU A 102 -0.33 -1.50 -4.98
CA GLU A 102 -0.41 -1.64 -6.43
C GLU A 102 -1.87 -1.72 -6.92
N ALA A 103 -2.68 -2.55 -6.26
CA ALA A 103 -4.10 -2.68 -6.57
C ALA A 103 -4.88 -1.37 -6.32
N ALA A 104 -4.56 -0.64 -5.26
CA ALA A 104 -5.17 0.65 -4.95
C ALA A 104 -4.80 1.72 -6.00
N ILE A 105 -3.53 1.77 -6.42
CA ILE A 105 -3.06 2.66 -7.49
C ILE A 105 -3.80 2.35 -8.80
N ALA A 106 -3.86 1.07 -9.19
CA ALA A 106 -4.56 0.65 -10.40
C ALA A 106 -6.05 1.03 -10.36
N ALA A 107 -6.72 0.85 -9.22
CA ALA A 107 -8.12 1.24 -9.04
C ALA A 107 -8.33 2.75 -9.16
N ARG A 108 -7.43 3.58 -8.58
CA ARG A 108 -7.49 5.04 -8.69
C ARG A 108 -7.27 5.51 -10.14
N MET A 109 -6.33 4.90 -10.85
CA MET A 109 -6.08 5.19 -12.27
C MET A 109 -7.31 4.86 -13.11
N ALA A 110 -7.91 3.69 -12.93
CA ALA A 110 -9.13 3.30 -13.65
C ALA A 110 -10.30 4.26 -13.35
N ALA A 111 -10.47 4.67 -12.09
CA ALA A 111 -11.51 5.64 -11.72
C ALA A 111 -11.26 7.02 -12.36
N TYR A 112 -9.99 7.46 -12.39
CA TYR A 112 -9.60 8.69 -13.06
C TYR A 112 -9.88 8.64 -14.57
N GLU A 113 -9.52 7.55 -15.25
CA GLU A 113 -9.75 7.37 -16.68
C GLU A 113 -11.25 7.39 -17.02
N GLN A 114 -12.08 6.72 -16.20
CA GLN A 114 -13.53 6.76 -16.35
C GLN A 114 -14.09 8.19 -16.18
N ALA A 115 -13.64 8.92 -15.15
CA ALA A 115 -14.05 10.30 -14.93
C ALA A 115 -13.61 11.21 -16.08
N ARG A 116 -12.37 11.04 -16.57
CA ARG A 116 -11.83 11.78 -17.72
C ARG A 116 -12.64 11.50 -18.99
N ALA A 117 -12.97 10.25 -19.27
CA ALA A 117 -13.78 9.88 -20.43
C ALA A 117 -15.20 10.48 -20.35
N ALA A 118 -15.84 10.41 -19.18
CA ALA A 118 -17.15 11.02 -18.96
C ALA A 118 -17.12 12.55 -19.15
N TYR A 119 -16.09 13.22 -18.63
CA TYR A 119 -15.88 14.65 -18.84
C TYR A 119 -15.71 15.00 -20.31
N ILE A 120 -14.89 14.24 -21.06
CA ILE A 120 -14.70 14.45 -22.50
C ILE A 120 -16.02 14.29 -23.25
N ALA A 121 -16.80 13.26 -22.95
CA ALA A 121 -18.10 13.03 -23.57
C ALA A 121 -19.08 14.20 -23.33
N GLN A 122 -19.11 14.74 -22.10
CA GLN A 122 -19.92 15.92 -21.78
C GLN A 122 -19.45 17.16 -22.56
N CYS A 123 -18.13 17.36 -22.65
CA CYS A 123 -17.57 18.47 -23.44
C CYS A 123 -17.95 18.36 -24.92
N GLN A 124 -17.85 17.16 -25.49
CA GLN A 124 -18.23 16.88 -26.88
C GLN A 124 -19.72 17.13 -27.14
N ALA A 125 -20.60 16.74 -26.19
CA ALA A 125 -22.03 17.00 -26.30
C ALA A 125 -22.38 18.50 -26.33
N LEU A 126 -21.55 19.35 -25.72
CA LEU A 126 -21.74 20.80 -25.70
C LEU A 126 -21.23 21.53 -26.96
N VAL A 127 -20.46 20.86 -27.83
CA VAL A 127 -19.89 21.45 -29.06
C VAL A 127 -21.00 21.97 -29.98
N GLU A 128 -21.97 21.14 -30.34
CA GLU A 128 -23.00 21.51 -31.30
C GLU A 128 -23.94 22.62 -30.78
N PRO A 129 -24.44 22.57 -29.53
CA PRO A 129 -25.19 23.68 -28.94
C PRO A 129 -24.40 25.00 -28.90
N ALA A 130 -23.12 24.96 -28.54
CA ALA A 130 -22.28 26.16 -28.49
C ALA A 130 -22.09 26.79 -29.87
N LEU A 131 -21.89 25.98 -30.91
CA LEU A 131 -21.83 26.45 -32.29
C LEU A 131 -23.13 27.11 -32.74
N LYS A 132 -24.28 26.53 -32.38
CA LYS A 132 -25.61 27.11 -32.68
C LYS A 132 -25.79 28.46 -32.00
N LEU A 133 -25.44 28.57 -30.71
CA LEU A 133 -25.52 29.83 -29.96
C LEU A 133 -24.66 30.93 -30.61
N ARG A 134 -23.45 30.60 -31.06
CA ARG A 134 -22.57 31.54 -31.76
C ARG A 134 -23.15 32.05 -33.07
N LYS A 135 -23.73 31.16 -33.89
CA LYS A 135 -24.41 31.55 -35.13
C LYS A 135 -25.57 32.52 -34.86
N LEU A 136 -26.37 32.25 -33.82
CA LEU A 136 -27.47 33.11 -33.42
C LEU A 136 -26.99 34.46 -32.89
N ALA A 137 -25.96 34.48 -32.04
CA ALA A 137 -25.37 35.71 -31.50
C ALA A 137 -24.80 36.60 -32.62
N SER A 138 -24.08 36.01 -33.57
CA SER A 138 -23.58 36.72 -34.75
C SER A 138 -24.71 37.30 -35.60
N ALA A 139 -25.78 36.55 -35.83
CA ALA A 139 -26.94 37.04 -36.57
C ALA A 139 -27.66 38.19 -35.85
N ALA A 140 -27.62 38.20 -34.52
CA ALA A 140 -28.17 39.27 -33.68
C ALA A 140 -27.24 40.48 -33.52
N GLY A 141 -26.04 40.47 -34.11
CA GLY A 141 -25.04 41.54 -33.95
C GLY A 141 -24.44 41.62 -32.54
N ILE A 142 -24.59 40.57 -31.73
CA ILE A 142 -24.06 40.50 -30.36
C ILE A 142 -22.59 40.09 -30.41
N VAL A 143 -21.71 40.91 -29.82
CA VAL A 143 -20.30 40.58 -29.66
C VAL A 143 -20.15 39.58 -28.50
N LEU A 144 -19.76 38.36 -28.82
CA LEU A 144 -19.34 37.39 -27.80
C LEU A 144 -17.91 37.70 -27.36
N PRO A 145 -17.60 37.63 -26.05
CA PRO A 145 -16.25 37.87 -25.56
C PRO A 145 -15.28 36.89 -26.25
N SER A 146 -14.31 37.45 -26.95
CA SER A 146 -13.16 36.70 -27.45
C SER A 146 -12.05 36.74 -26.40
N ARG A 147 -11.09 35.82 -26.56
CA ARG A 147 -9.93 35.50 -25.71
C ARG A 147 -8.96 36.66 -25.36
N THR A 148 -9.36 37.91 -25.47
CA THR A 148 -8.51 39.05 -25.11
C THR A 148 -8.36 39.15 -23.57
N PRO A 149 -7.13 39.33 -23.06
CA PRO A 149 -6.89 39.57 -21.64
C PRO A 149 -7.77 40.69 -21.07
N PRO A 150 -8.21 40.63 -19.80
CA PRO A 150 -7.74 39.74 -18.72
C PRO A 150 -8.54 38.43 -18.56
N TYR A 151 -9.57 38.20 -19.40
CA TYR A 151 -10.46 37.06 -19.23
C TYR A 151 -9.92 35.82 -19.97
N GLN A 152 -8.90 35.18 -19.39
CA GLN A 152 -8.40 33.86 -19.82
C GLN A 152 -9.30 32.72 -19.32
N VAL A 153 -10.61 32.88 -19.42
CA VAL A 153 -11.54 31.80 -19.11
C VAL A 153 -12.44 31.63 -20.32
N ASP A 154 -11.91 30.98 -21.34
CA ASP A 154 -12.77 30.33 -22.33
C ASP A 154 -12.42 28.84 -22.38
N LEU A 155 -13.15 28.14 -21.52
CA LEU A 155 -13.46 26.73 -21.66
C LEU A 155 -14.22 26.57 -22.99
N LEU A 156 -13.57 25.85 -23.90
CA LEU A 156 -14.17 24.90 -24.84
C LEU A 156 -14.33 25.26 -26.33
N PHE A 157 -14.49 26.50 -26.80
CA PHE A 157 -14.86 26.66 -28.22
C PHE A 157 -14.25 27.91 -28.85
N ASP A 158 -13.38 27.77 -29.85
CA ASP A 158 -13.05 28.85 -30.80
C ASP A 158 -12.85 28.27 -32.20
N THR A 159 -13.33 28.99 -33.21
CA THR A 159 -13.18 28.70 -34.65
C THR A 159 -11.86 29.21 -35.22
N LEU A 160 -11.10 30.02 -34.48
CA LEU A 160 -9.80 30.55 -34.92
C LEU A 160 -8.60 29.94 -34.20
N SER A 161 -8.81 29.19 -33.11
CA SER A 161 -7.76 28.45 -32.43
C SER A 161 -8.12 26.97 -32.36
N GLU A 162 -7.20 26.13 -32.79
CA GLU A 162 -7.27 24.67 -32.74
C GLU A 162 -7.87 24.19 -31.39
N PRO A 163 -9.07 23.57 -31.38
CA PRO A 163 -9.73 23.22 -30.14
C PRO A 163 -9.04 22.03 -29.48
N HIS A 164 -8.49 22.27 -28.29
CA HIS A 164 -8.01 21.22 -27.40
C HIS A 164 -9.09 20.86 -26.38
N VAL A 165 -9.44 19.59 -26.28
CA VAL A 165 -10.22 19.04 -25.16
C VAL A 165 -9.27 18.22 -24.29
N ALA A 166 -9.13 18.62 -23.03
CA ALA A 166 -8.22 17.98 -22.06
C ALA A 166 -6.78 17.81 -22.61
N GLY A 167 -6.27 18.80 -23.35
CA GLY A 167 -4.93 18.78 -23.97
C GLY A 167 -4.84 18.08 -25.34
N THR A 168 -5.91 17.41 -25.79
CA THR A 168 -5.95 16.62 -27.04
C THR A 168 -6.69 17.37 -28.15
N PHE A 169 -6.16 17.32 -29.37
CA PHE A 169 -6.75 17.93 -30.57
C PHE A 169 -7.99 17.15 -31.04
N LEU A 170 -9.07 17.84 -31.44
CA LEU A 170 -10.27 17.21 -32.01
C LEU A 170 -10.22 17.19 -33.55
N GLU A 171 -10.14 16.01 -34.17
CA GLU A 171 -10.01 15.84 -35.62
C GLU A 171 -11.24 16.29 -36.44
N ILE A 172 -12.44 16.29 -35.84
CA ILE A 172 -13.73 16.66 -36.47
C ILE A 172 -13.78 18.14 -36.92
N TRP A 173 -12.77 18.92 -36.58
CA TRP A 173 -12.63 20.34 -36.90
C TRP A 173 -11.71 20.64 -38.09
N ARG A 174 -11.22 19.62 -38.82
CA ARG A 174 -10.68 19.83 -40.17
C ARG A 174 -11.84 20.23 -41.09
N MET A 175 -12.19 21.51 -41.08
CA MET A 175 -12.95 22.13 -42.14
C MET A 175 -12.14 21.97 -43.43
N ASP A 176 -12.72 21.33 -44.44
CA ASP A 176 -12.28 21.45 -45.82
C ASP A 176 -12.08 22.93 -46.11
N ARG A 177 -10.81 23.36 -46.14
CA ARG A 177 -10.47 24.71 -46.59
C ARG A 177 -10.66 24.74 -48.11
N PRO A 178 -11.28 25.77 -48.68
CA PRO A 178 -11.15 26.05 -50.12
C PRO A 178 -9.68 26.32 -50.48
#